data_AF-A0A4R9PEC4-F1
#
_entry.id   AF-A0A4R9PEC4-F1
#
_cell.length_a   1.000
_cell.length_b   1.000
_cell.length_c   1.000
_cell.angle_alpha   90.00
_cell.angle_beta   90.00
_cell.angle_gamma   90.00
#
_symmetry.space_group_name_H-M   'P 1'
#
loop_
_entity.id
_entity.type
_entity.pdbx_description
1 polymer ?
#
loop_
_entity_poly.entity_id
_entity_poly.type
_entity_poly.pdbx_seq_one_letter_code
_entity_poly.pdbx_strand_id
1 'polypeptide(L)'
;EENDRLGRIQRGETEDGAMLSLRNLSVTLDDGTSVVKETEVEIQPGERALVSGESGTGKSTLVRAIAGLWPWGSGNVDFHPGKRLFMLPQRPYIPSGTLRRAPAYPAAADNW
;
A
#
# COMPACT_ATOMS: atom_id res chain seq x y z
N GLU A 1 -5.29 26.30 2.06
CA GLU A 1 -5.08 25.96 0.63
C GLU A 1 -3.61 25.58 0.39
N GLU A 2 -3.13 24.50 1.03
CA GLU A 2 -1.72 24.08 0.96
C GLU A 2 -1.55 22.65 0.38
N ASN A 3 -2.64 21.87 0.36
CA ASN A 3 -2.67 20.48 -0.13
C ASN A 3 -2.45 20.31 -1.65
N ASP A 4 -2.55 21.38 -2.44
CA ASP A 4 -2.47 21.30 -3.90
C ASP A 4 -1.01 21.18 -4.41
N ARG A 5 -0.01 21.41 -3.54
CA ARG A 5 1.42 21.28 -3.89
C ARG A 5 1.95 19.86 -3.84
N LEU A 6 1.30 18.95 -3.11
CA LEU A 6 1.87 17.62 -2.80
C LEU A 6 1.63 16.59 -3.91
N GLY A 7 0.79 16.90 -4.90
CA GLY A 7 0.36 15.94 -5.92
C GLY A 7 -0.50 14.81 -5.34
N ARG A 8 -1.06 13.98 -6.22
CA ARG A 8 -1.77 12.76 -5.82
C ARG A 8 -1.25 11.54 -6.58
N ILE A 9 -1.01 10.47 -5.84
CA ILE A 9 -0.64 9.16 -6.39
C ILE A 9 -1.86 8.61 -7.15
N GLN A 10 -1.63 8.23 -8.39
CA GLN A 10 -2.63 7.59 -9.24
C GLN A 10 -2.66 6.08 -9.00
N ARG A 11 -3.80 5.45 -9.30
CA ARG A 11 -3.97 4.01 -9.13
C ARG A 11 -4.75 3.44 -10.31
N GLY A 12 -4.33 2.27 -10.76
CA GLY A 12 -4.92 1.60 -11.89
C GLY A 12 -4.71 0.09 -11.85
N GLU A 13 -4.82 -0.51 -13.02
CA GLU A 13 -4.60 -1.94 -13.23
C GLU A 13 -3.29 -2.16 -13.98
N THR A 14 -2.59 -3.27 -13.71
CA THR A 14 -1.38 -3.62 -14.46
C THR A 14 -1.72 -4.10 -15.86
N GLU A 15 -0.96 -3.67 -16.86
CA GLU A 15 -1.12 -4.09 -18.26
C GLU A 15 -0.41 -5.43 -18.55
N ASP A 16 0.72 -5.69 -17.87
CA ASP A 16 1.64 -6.79 -18.19
C ASP A 16 1.48 -8.04 -17.30
N GLY A 17 0.37 -8.14 -16.56
CA GLY A 17 0.11 -9.28 -15.67
C GLY A 17 0.93 -9.31 -14.36
N ALA A 18 1.72 -8.27 -14.08
CA ALA A 18 2.37 -8.09 -12.79
C ALA A 18 1.33 -8.02 -11.65
N MET A 19 1.69 -8.51 -10.46
CA MET A 19 0.83 -8.42 -9.27
C MET A 19 0.73 -6.98 -8.75
N LEU A 20 1.86 -6.27 -8.75
CA LEU A 20 2.00 -4.88 -8.35
C LEU A 20 3.00 -4.19 -9.27
N SER A 21 2.68 -3.01 -9.77
CA SER A 21 3.60 -2.13 -10.51
C SER A 21 3.59 -0.75 -9.85
N LEU A 22 4.77 -0.25 -9.49
CA LEU A 22 5.02 1.11 -9.03
C LEU A 22 5.76 1.82 -10.16
N ARG A 23 5.15 2.86 -10.75
CA ARG A 23 5.76 3.64 -11.83
C ARG A 23 5.97 5.08 -11.43
N ASN A 24 7.20 5.56 -11.52
CA ASN A 24 7.65 6.89 -11.10
C ASN A 24 7.10 7.29 -9.71
N LEU A 25 7.02 6.34 -8.78
CA LEU A 25 6.35 6.56 -7.50
C LEU A 25 7.19 7.46 -6.62
N SER A 26 6.62 8.59 -6.21
CA SER A 26 7.14 9.46 -5.17
C SER A 26 6.12 9.56 -4.04
N VAL A 27 6.60 9.49 -2.79
CA VAL A 27 5.75 9.59 -1.60
C VAL A 27 6.22 10.76 -0.75
N THR A 28 5.30 11.68 -0.47
CA THR A 28 5.58 12.92 0.24
C THR A 28 4.85 12.95 1.57
N LEU A 29 5.55 13.38 2.63
CA LEU A 29 4.96 13.64 3.93
C LEU A 29 4.15 14.95 3.94
N ASP A 30 3.43 15.18 5.03
CA ASP A 30 2.62 16.39 5.26
C ASP A 30 3.47 17.66 5.35
N ASP A 31 4.73 17.55 5.75
CA ASP A 31 5.71 18.64 5.77
C ASP A 31 6.39 18.91 4.41
N GLY A 32 5.99 18.19 3.36
CA GLY A 32 6.59 18.27 2.03
C GLY A 32 7.86 17.42 1.84
N THR A 33 8.31 16.70 2.85
CA THR A 33 9.49 15.82 2.75
C THR A 33 9.17 14.61 1.89
N SER A 34 9.89 14.44 0.78
CA SER A 34 9.84 13.21 -0.02
C SER A 34 10.61 12.09 0.67
N VAL A 35 9.90 11.05 1.09
CA VAL A 35 10.44 9.87 1.77
C VAL A 35 10.72 8.69 0.83
N VAL A 36 10.07 8.69 -0.32
CA VAL A 36 10.33 7.77 -1.43
C VAL A 36 10.44 8.60 -2.69
N LYS A 37 11.50 8.38 -3.46
CA LYS A 37 11.80 9.15 -4.67
C LYS A 37 11.79 8.20 -5.86
N GLU A 38 10.97 8.54 -6.86
CA GLU A 38 11.00 8.02 -8.23
C GLU A 38 11.31 6.51 -8.31
N THR A 39 10.47 5.72 -7.65
CA THR A 39 10.66 4.27 -7.55
C THR A 39 9.94 3.55 -8.68
N GLU A 40 10.68 2.69 -9.38
CA GLU A 40 10.21 1.73 -10.38
C GLU A 40 10.32 0.32 -9.79
N VAL A 41 9.19 -0.34 -9.56
CA VAL A 41 9.15 -1.71 -9.01
C VAL A 41 8.04 -2.50 -9.68
N GLU A 42 8.35 -3.71 -10.10
CA GLU A 42 7.36 -4.71 -10.48
C GLU A 42 7.50 -5.93 -9.60
N ILE A 43 6.38 -6.45 -9.11
CA ILE A 43 6.31 -7.69 -8.37
C ILE A 43 5.44 -8.65 -9.16
N GLN A 44 6.01 -9.80 -9.52
CA GLN A 44 5.30 -10.82 -10.28
C GLN A 44 4.40 -11.69 -9.39
N PRO A 45 3.38 -12.35 -9.96
CA PRO A 45 2.55 -13.30 -9.20
C PRO A 45 3.41 -14.38 -8.50
N GLY A 46 3.25 -14.50 -7.18
CA GLY A 46 4.00 -15.48 -6.36
C GLY A 46 5.37 -15.00 -5.87
N GLU A 47 5.84 -13.85 -6.34
CA GLU A 47 7.08 -13.24 -5.89
C GLU A 47 6.98 -12.68 -4.46
N ARG A 48 8.11 -12.66 -3.76
CA ARG A 48 8.22 -12.13 -2.39
C ARG A 48 9.30 -11.05 -2.38
N ALA A 49 8.89 -9.81 -2.11
CA ALA A 49 9.79 -8.69 -1.95
C ALA A 49 9.95 -8.29 -0.47
N LEU A 50 11.12 -7.79 -0.10
CA LEU A 50 11.41 -7.23 1.22
C LEU A 50 11.66 -5.73 1.10
N VAL A 51 10.93 -4.94 1.87
CA VAL A 51 11.21 -3.51 2.05
C VAL A 51 12.04 -3.32 3.32
N SER A 52 13.31 -2.96 3.16
CA SER A 52 14.25 -2.76 4.28
C SER A 52 14.84 -1.35 4.29
N GLY A 53 15.26 -0.88 5.46
CA GLY A 53 15.84 0.45 5.67
C GLY A 53 15.74 0.87 7.14
N GLU A 54 16.46 1.92 7.54
CA GLU A 54 16.46 2.41 8.93
C GLU A 54 15.09 2.88 9.41
N SER A 55 14.87 2.95 10.72
CA SER A 55 13.62 3.51 11.26
C SER A 55 13.46 4.97 10.82
N GLY A 56 12.23 5.39 10.50
CA GLY A 56 11.96 6.76 10.04
C GLY A 56 12.16 7.04 8.54
N THR A 57 12.75 6.11 7.78
CA THR A 57 12.97 6.27 6.32
C THR A 57 11.72 6.18 5.44
N GLY A 58 10.52 6.14 6.03
CA GLY A 58 9.27 6.14 5.26
C GLY A 58 8.74 4.78 4.80
N LYS A 59 9.32 3.64 5.22
CA LYS A 59 8.80 2.29 4.87
C LYS A 59 7.31 2.12 5.14
N SER A 60 6.85 2.49 6.34
CA SER A 60 5.43 2.40 6.69
C SER A 60 4.57 3.36 5.87
N THR A 61 5.12 4.51 5.45
CA THR A 61 4.45 5.47 4.57
C THR A 61 4.33 4.90 3.15
N LEU A 62 5.39 4.27 2.61
CA LEU A 62 5.36 3.56 1.34
C LEU A 62 4.28 2.48 1.33
N VAL A 63 4.23 1.61 2.35
CA VAL A 63 3.21 0.56 2.44
C VAL A 63 1.80 1.15 2.51
N ARG A 64 1.60 2.25 3.26
CA ARG A 64 0.32 2.97 3.29
C ARG A 64 -0.04 3.60 1.94
N ALA A 65 0.94 4.13 1.22
CA ALA A 65 0.75 4.69 -0.11
C ALA A 65 0.32 3.61 -1.10
N ILE A 66 1.01 2.46 -1.11
CA ILE A 66 0.62 1.28 -1.88
C ILE A 66 -0.80 0.85 -1.53
N ALA A 67 -1.17 0.86 -0.24
CA ALA A 67 -2.51 0.53 0.22
C ALA A 67 -3.58 1.59 -0.09
N GLY A 68 -3.20 2.78 -0.56
CA GLY A 68 -4.11 3.90 -0.81
C GLY A 68 -4.55 4.64 0.46
N LEU A 69 -3.91 4.36 1.59
CA LEU A 69 -4.12 5.04 2.87
C LEU A 69 -3.29 6.34 2.98
N TRP A 70 -2.33 6.53 2.08
CA TRP A 70 -1.52 7.74 1.98
C TRP A 70 -1.46 8.22 0.53
N PRO A 71 -2.32 9.16 0.09
CA PRO A 71 -2.47 9.51 -1.32
C PRO A 71 -1.48 10.58 -1.82
N TRP A 72 -0.66 11.14 -0.93
CA TRP A 72 0.17 12.31 -1.22
C TRP A 72 1.49 11.94 -1.88
N GLY A 73 1.77 12.55 -3.03
CA GLY A 73 2.92 12.23 -3.86
C GLY A 73 2.57 12.23 -5.36
N SER A 74 3.32 11.49 -6.15
CA SER A 74 3.15 11.38 -7.59
C SER A 74 3.46 9.96 -8.10
N GLY A 75 3.16 9.72 -9.37
CA GLY A 75 3.33 8.42 -10.01
C GLY A 75 2.11 7.52 -9.87
N ASN A 76 2.29 6.23 -10.13
CA ASN A 76 1.24 5.24 -10.24
C ASN A 76 1.50 4.03 -9.35
N VAL A 77 0.43 3.52 -8.74
CA VAL A 77 0.40 2.23 -8.05
C VAL A 77 -0.70 1.38 -8.67
N ASP A 78 -0.28 0.38 -9.44
CA ASP A 78 -1.21 -0.46 -10.19
C ASP A 78 -1.18 -1.91 -9.68
N PHE A 79 -2.35 -2.53 -9.68
CA PHE A 79 -2.54 -3.91 -9.21
C PHE A 79 -3.06 -4.80 -10.32
N HIS A 80 -2.79 -6.10 -10.22
CA HIS A 80 -3.39 -7.06 -11.13
C HIS A 80 -4.93 -6.96 -11.16
N PRO A 81 -5.56 -6.90 -12.35
CA PRO A 81 -7.01 -6.85 -12.48
C PRO A 81 -7.72 -7.92 -11.66
N GLY A 82 -8.82 -7.55 -11.00
CA GLY A 82 -9.66 -8.45 -10.22
C GLY A 82 -9.03 -9.03 -8.95
N LYS A 83 -7.85 -8.55 -8.52
CA LYS A 83 -7.24 -8.93 -7.24
C LYS A 83 -7.55 -7.92 -6.14
N ARG A 84 -7.50 -8.39 -4.89
CA ARG A 84 -7.70 -7.56 -3.70
C ARG A 84 -6.39 -7.48 -2.92
N LEU A 85 -6.09 -6.28 -2.44
CA LEU A 85 -5.01 -6.05 -1.50
C LEU A 85 -5.48 -6.34 -0.08
N PHE A 86 -4.67 -7.08 0.67
CA PHE A 86 -4.80 -7.22 2.11
C PHE A 86 -3.55 -6.64 2.78
N MET A 87 -3.75 -5.73 3.74
CA MET A 87 -2.67 -5.11 4.50
C MET A 87 -2.74 -5.56 5.96
N LEU A 88 -1.63 -6.05 6.48
CA LEU A 88 -1.48 -6.31 7.91
C LEU A 88 -0.90 -5.07 8.62
N PRO A 89 -1.58 -4.53 9.64
CA PRO A 89 -1.05 -3.41 10.41
C PRO A 89 0.14 -3.85 11.26
N GLN A 90 1.04 -2.90 11.55
CA GLN A 90 2.19 -3.13 12.42
C GLN A 90 1.78 -3.52 13.86
N ARG A 91 0.68 -2.95 14.35
CA ARG A 91 0.08 -3.33 15.64
C ARG A 91 -1.09 -4.28 15.35
N PRO A 92 -1.06 -5.53 15.85
CA PRO A 92 -2.16 -6.46 15.65
C PRO A 92 -3.48 -5.89 16.15
N TYR A 93 -4.54 -6.12 15.38
CA TYR A 93 -5.91 -5.83 15.77
C TYR A 93 -6.68 -7.13 15.85
N ILE A 94 -7.33 -7.38 17.00
CA ILE A 94 -8.22 -8.51 17.20
C ILE A 94 -9.63 -7.94 17.39
N PRO A 95 -10.59 -8.29 16.51
CA PRO A 95 -11.95 -7.80 16.66
C PRO A 95 -12.58 -8.36 17.94
N SER A 96 -13.42 -7.56 18.60
CA SER A 96 -14.22 -8.05 19.72
C SER A 96 -15.20 -9.14 19.24
N GLY A 97 -15.45 -10.14 20.08
CA GLY A 97 -16.39 -11.22 19.80
C GLY A 97 -15.83 -12.59 20.13
N THR A 98 -16.34 -13.61 19.45
CA THR A 98 -15.90 -15.00 19.63
C THR A 98 -14.53 -15.23 19.02
N LEU A 99 -13.80 -16.25 19.48
CA LEU A 99 -12.54 -16.66 18.86
C LEU A 99 -12.70 -16.99 17.37
N ARG A 100 -13.88 -17.45 16.93
CA ARG A 100 -14.20 -17.69 15.50
C ARG A 100 -14.16 -16.39 14.68
N ARG A 101 -14.51 -15.24 15.28
CA ARG A 101 -14.51 -13.94 14.61
C ARG A 101 -13.10 -13.47 14.23
N ALA A 102 -12.10 -13.76 15.07
CA ALA A 102 -10.73 -13.30 14.90
C ALA A 102 -10.08 -13.76 13.58
N PRO A 103 -10.04 -15.06 13.23
CA PRO A 103 -9.45 -15.52 11.96
C PRO A 103 -10.30 -15.21 10.73
N ALA A 104 -11.62 -15.05 10.89
CA ALA A 104 -12.51 -14.71 9.78
C ALA A 104 -12.44 -13.23 9.38
N TYR A 105 -11.88 -12.36 10.23
CA TYR A 105 -11.72 -10.95 9.91
C TYR A 105 -10.83 -10.78 8.66
N PRO A 106 -11.22 -9.92 7.69
CA PRO A 106 -12.31 -8.94 7.72
C PRO A 106 -13.68 -9.46 7.26
N ALA A 107 -13.76 -10.67 6.70
CA ALA A 107 -15.01 -11.32 6.28
C ALA A 107 -15.92 -11.64 7.48
N ALA A 108 -17.15 -12.08 7.23
CA ALA A 108 -18.05 -12.55 8.29
C ALA A 108 -17.60 -13.93 8.80
N ALA A 109 -17.78 -14.19 10.10
CA ALA A 109 -17.44 -15.49 10.71
C ALA A 109 -18.29 -16.65 10.19
N ASP A 110 -19.43 -16.34 9.59
CA ASP A 110 -20.40 -17.30 9.07
C ASP A 110 -20.17 -17.59 7.58
N ASN A 111 -19.31 -16.80 6.91
CA ASN A 111 -18.98 -16.93 5.48
C ASN A 111 -17.64 -17.66 5.27
N TRP A 112 -17.38 -18.69 6.06
CA TRP A 112 -16.21 -19.56 5.93
C TRP A 112 -16.29 -20.41 4.65
#